data_AF-A0A258IUJ0-F1
#
_entry.id   AF-A0A258IUJ0-F1
#
_cell.length_a   1.000
_cell.length_b   1.000
_cell.length_c   1.000
_cell.angle_alpha   90.00
_cell.angle_beta   90.00
_cell.angle_gamma   90.00
#
_symmetry.space_group_name_H-M   'P 1'
#
loop_
_entity.id
_entity.type
_entity.pdbx_description
1 polymer ?
#
loop_
_entity_poly.entity_id
_entity_poly.type
_entity_poly.pdbx_seq_one_letter_code
_entity_poly.pdbx_strand_id
1 'polypeptide(L)'
;MNERVGRQAARQSLAQKILLGSGIFGGFVGAGSAMLENMGVTLPAPLVFGATLTAIVVLFWVSIIYWRNIDEAARAAHTFAWFWGGTGGMLALLPICVLVDAERLVAMFGQRDPVEWVALGFVSLITAQLLGYGLVWAGWWLRQR
;
A
#
# COMPACT_ATOMS: atom_id res chain seq x y z
N MET A 1 5.30 -34.95 13.51
CA MET A 1 5.22 -34.15 12.26
C MET A 1 4.10 -33.11 12.30
N ASN A 2 2.95 -33.40 12.92
CA ASN A 2 1.78 -32.49 13.00
C ASN A 2 1.99 -31.18 13.78
N GLU A 3 2.81 -31.17 14.85
CA GLU A 3 3.01 -29.93 15.63
C GLU A 3 3.78 -28.82 14.90
N ARG A 4 4.69 -29.18 13.99
CA ARG A 4 5.48 -28.19 13.22
C ARG A 4 4.61 -27.50 12.17
N VAL A 5 3.70 -28.24 11.54
CA VAL A 5 2.74 -27.73 10.56
C VAL A 5 1.74 -26.77 11.22
N GLY A 6 1.22 -27.11 12.40
CA GLY A 6 0.30 -26.24 13.15
C GLY A 6 0.91 -24.89 13.57
N ARG A 7 2.17 -24.88 14.04
CA ARG A 7 2.88 -23.64 14.41
C ARG A 7 3.19 -22.76 13.20
N GLN A 8 3.45 -23.34 12.04
CA GLN A 8 3.73 -22.60 10.81
C GLN A 8 2.47 -21.92 10.26
N ALA A 9 1.35 -22.63 10.21
CA ALA A 9 0.06 -22.06 9.79
C ALA A 9 -0.40 -20.92 10.72
N ALA A 10 -0.21 -21.07 12.04
CA ALA A 10 -0.52 -20.02 13.01
C ALA A 10 0.30 -18.75 12.77
N ARG A 11 1.61 -18.89 12.51
CA ARG A 11 2.53 -17.77 12.19
C ARG A 11 2.17 -17.07 10.89
N GLN A 12 1.79 -17.83 9.86
CA GLN A 12 1.32 -17.27 8.60
C GLN A 12 0.04 -16.45 8.78
N SER A 13 -0.96 -16.98 9.49
CA SER A 13 -2.21 -16.25 9.71
C SER A 13 -1.99 -14.98 10.53
N LEU A 14 -1.08 -15.03 11.51
CA LEU A 14 -0.71 -13.87 12.32
C LEU A 14 0.00 -12.81 11.47
N ALA A 15 1.00 -13.20 10.66
CA ALA A 15 1.71 -12.27 9.79
C ALA A 15 0.77 -11.61 8.76
N GLN A 16 -0.15 -12.38 8.18
CA GLN A 16 -1.17 -11.86 7.26
C GLN A 16 -2.12 -10.86 7.95
N LYS A 17 -2.60 -11.19 9.16
CA LYS A 17 -3.44 -10.28 9.96
C LYS A 17 -2.70 -9.00 10.33
N ILE A 18 -1.41 -9.09 10.68
CA ILE A 18 -0.59 -7.92 11.00
C ILE A 18 -0.40 -7.04 9.75
N LEU A 19 -0.12 -7.61 8.58
CA LEU A 19 0.01 -6.83 7.34
C LEU A 19 -1.30 -6.12 6.97
N LEU A 20 -2.43 -6.84 6.97
CA LEU A 20 -3.75 -6.24 6.73
C LEU A 20 -4.06 -5.16 7.77
N GLY A 21 -3.82 -5.46 9.05
CA GLY A 21 -4.02 -4.52 10.15
C GLY A 21 -3.16 -3.27 10.01
N SER A 22 -1.93 -3.39 9.52
CA SER A 22 -1.02 -2.26 9.33
C SER A 22 -1.44 -1.35 8.17
N GLY A 23 -2.01 -1.90 7.09
CA GLY A 23 -2.58 -1.11 6.00
C GLY A 23 -3.81 -0.33 6.46
N ILE A 24 -4.70 -0.99 7.20
CA ILE A 24 -5.88 -0.36 7.81
C ILE A 24 -5.46 0.73 8.81
N PHE A 25 -4.48 0.44 9.66
CA PHE A 25 -3.93 1.39 10.62
C PHE A 25 -3.37 2.63 9.94
N GLY A 26 -2.58 2.48 8.86
CA GLY A 26 -2.09 3.60 8.07
C GLY A 26 -3.22 4.50 7.54
N GLY A 27 -4.31 3.90 7.05
CA GLY A 27 -5.51 4.63 6.63
C GLY A 27 -6.17 5.42 7.78
N PHE A 28 -6.32 4.80 8.95
CA PHE A 28 -6.84 5.48 10.14
C PHE A 28 -5.94 6.60 10.64
N VAL A 29 -4.61 6.41 10.60
CA VAL A 29 -3.65 7.45 10.98
C VAL A 29 -3.76 8.65 10.04
N GLY A 30 -3.83 8.42 8.72
CA GLY A 30 -3.99 9.50 7.74
C GLY A 30 -5.33 10.23 7.84
N ALA A 31 -6.43 9.50 8.07
CA ALA A 31 -7.73 10.12 8.32
C ALA A 31 -7.74 10.91 9.63
N GLY A 32 -7.15 10.35 10.68
CA GLY A 32 -7.02 11.01 11.99
C GLY A 32 -6.17 12.27 11.93
N SER A 33 -5.06 12.27 11.20
CA SER A 33 -4.24 13.47 11.01
C SER A 33 -5.00 14.57 10.28
N ALA A 34 -5.73 14.24 9.22
CA ALA A 34 -6.57 15.20 8.49
C ALA A 34 -7.69 15.77 9.38
N MET A 35 -8.29 14.96 10.25
CA MET A 35 -9.29 15.45 11.20
C MET A 35 -8.68 16.38 12.26
N LEU A 36 -7.49 16.07 12.79
CA LEU A 36 -6.79 16.92 13.76
C LEU A 36 -6.43 18.28 13.16
N GLU A 37 -5.97 18.30 11.91
CA GLU A 37 -5.69 19.54 11.17
C GLU A 37 -6.95 20.39 11.01
N ASN A 38 -8.09 19.78 10.66
CA ASN A 38 -9.38 20.48 10.59
C ASN A 38 -9.85 21.05 11.94
N MET A 39 -9.38 20.49 13.06
CA MET A 39 -9.65 21.00 14.41
C MET A 39 -8.63 22.06 14.86
N GLY A 40 -7.67 22.44 14.00
CA GLY A 40 -6.60 23.39 14.33
C GLY A 40 -5.49 22.80 15.20
N VAL A 41 -5.44 21.48 15.36
CA VAL A 41 -4.41 20.79 16.16
C VAL A 41 -3.25 20.41 15.24
N THR A 42 -2.13 21.12 15.40
CA THR A 42 -0.90 20.80 14.67
C THR A 42 -0.01 19.88 15.51
N LEU A 43 0.37 18.73 14.93
CA LEU A 43 1.30 17.82 15.58
C LEU A 43 2.74 18.35 15.42
N PRO A 44 3.60 18.24 16.45
CA PRO A 44 5.00 18.62 16.32
C PRO A 44 5.69 17.82 15.20
N ALA A 45 6.36 18.50 14.27
CA ALA A 45 7.03 17.85 13.13
C ALA A 45 8.00 16.72 13.55
N PRO A 46 8.80 16.84 14.64
CA PRO A 46 9.66 15.74 15.09
C PRO A 46 8.88 14.49 15.52
N LEU A 47 7.70 14.66 16.11
CA LEU A 47 6.84 13.56 16.53
C LEU A 47 6.29 12.81 15.31
N VAL A 48 5.77 13.55 14.33
CA VAL A 48 5.25 12.97 13.08
C VAL A 48 6.37 12.22 12.36
N PHE A 49 7.53 12.84 12.19
CA PHE A 49 8.68 12.20 11.55
C PHE A 49 9.13 10.92 12.26
N GLY A 50 9.28 10.97 13.59
CA GLY A 50 9.68 9.81 14.40
C GLY A 50 8.66 8.66 14.33
N ALA A 51 7.36 8.99 14.36
CA ALA A 51 6.29 8.01 14.22
C ALA A 51 6.29 7.36 12.83
N THR A 52 6.42 8.16 11.76
CA THR A 52 6.48 7.64 10.39
C THR A 52 7.70 6.76 10.16
N LEU A 53 8.88 7.16 10.63
CA LEU A 53 10.09 6.36 10.50
C LEU A 53 9.98 5.02 11.24
N THR A 54 9.42 5.05 12.45
CA THR A 54 9.17 3.83 13.23
C THR A 54 8.18 2.92 12.51
N ALA A 55 7.10 3.46 11.96
CA ALA A 55 6.13 2.70 11.19
C ALA A 55 6.76 2.02 9.97
N ILE A 56 7.61 2.72 9.22
CA ILE A 56 8.35 2.15 8.07
C ILE A 56 9.20 0.96 8.51
N VAL A 57 9.98 1.11 9.59
CA VAL A 57 10.85 0.03 10.10
C VAL A 57 10.02 -1.19 10.52
N VAL A 58 8.94 -0.98 11.25
CA VAL A 58 8.04 -2.05 11.71
C VAL A 58 7.38 -2.76 10.52
N LEU A 59 6.86 -2.00 9.55
CA LEU A 59 6.24 -2.55 8.34
C LEU A 59 7.22 -3.40 7.52
N PHE A 60 8.45 -2.92 7.36
CA PHE A 60 9.50 -3.65 6.65
C PHE A 60 9.85 -4.95 7.38
N TRP A 61 10.01 -4.89 8.71
CA TRP A 61 10.28 -6.05 9.54
C TRP A 61 9.16 -7.11 9.46
N VAL A 62 7.89 -6.68 9.56
CA VAL A 62 6.73 -7.56 9.40
C VAL A 62 6.70 -8.18 8.00
N SER A 63 7.01 -7.41 6.96
CA SER A 63 7.07 -7.90 5.58
C SER A 63 8.11 -9.00 5.41
N ILE A 64 9.31 -8.83 6.00
CA ILE A 64 10.35 -9.88 6.01
C ILE A 64 9.83 -11.15 6.69
N ILE A 65 9.19 -11.02 7.84
CA ILE A 65 8.61 -12.18 8.55
C ILE A 65 7.57 -12.87 7.68
N TYR A 66 6.67 -12.13 7.04
CA TYR A 66 5.66 -12.70 6.15
C TYR A 66 6.30 -13.48 4.99
N TRP A 67 7.23 -12.87 4.27
CA TRP A 67 7.91 -13.48 3.12
C TRP A 67 8.67 -14.77 3.48
N ARG A 68 9.24 -14.83 4.69
CA ARG A 68 9.92 -16.03 5.20
C ARG A 68 8.96 -17.17 5.54
N ASN A 69 7.69 -16.88 5.77
CA ASN A 69 6.71 -17.86 6.24
C ASN A 69 5.77 -18.36 5.13
N ILE A 70 5.51 -17.58 4.08
CA ILE A 70 4.63 -18.00 2.99
C ILE A 70 5.19 -19.18 2.17
N ASP A 71 4.29 -19.95 1.57
CA ASP A 71 4.65 -21.05 0.68
C ASP A 71 5.14 -20.56 -0.70
N GLU A 72 5.63 -21.49 -1.51
CA GLU A 72 6.19 -21.17 -2.82
C GLU A 72 5.13 -20.73 -3.84
N ALA A 73 3.92 -21.29 -3.76
CA ALA A 73 2.82 -20.91 -4.65
C ALA A 73 2.39 -19.45 -4.41
N ALA A 74 2.30 -19.05 -3.14
CA ALA A 74 2.04 -17.69 -2.72
C ALA A 74 3.17 -16.74 -3.14
N ARG A 75 4.45 -17.14 -2.99
CA ARG A 75 5.59 -16.34 -3.49
C ARG A 75 5.53 -16.12 -5.00
N ALA A 76 5.26 -17.18 -5.76
CA ALA A 76 5.10 -17.10 -7.21
C ALA A 76 3.94 -16.17 -7.59
N ALA A 77 2.80 -16.28 -6.89
CA ALA A 77 1.65 -15.39 -7.09
C ALA A 77 2.00 -13.92 -6.81
N HIS A 78 2.69 -13.62 -5.71
CA HIS A 78 3.15 -12.27 -5.36
C HIS A 78 4.07 -11.68 -6.44
N THR A 79 5.11 -12.42 -6.84
CA THR A 79 6.07 -11.95 -7.86
C THR A 79 5.40 -11.76 -9.22
N PHE A 80 4.54 -12.71 -9.64
CA PHE A 80 3.81 -12.62 -10.89
C PHE A 80 2.88 -11.41 -10.91
N ALA A 81 2.08 -11.24 -9.85
CA ALA A 81 1.16 -10.12 -9.73
C ALA A 81 1.88 -8.77 -9.60
N TRP A 82 3.04 -8.73 -8.93
CA TRP A 82 3.84 -7.51 -8.82
C TRP A 82 4.38 -7.06 -10.18
N PHE A 83 4.95 -8.00 -10.94
CA PHE A 83 5.52 -7.68 -12.25
C PHE A 83 4.45 -7.29 -13.27
N TRP A 84 3.41 -8.12 -13.46
CA TRP A 84 2.40 -7.87 -14.49
C TRP A 84 1.33 -6.88 -14.06
N GLY A 85 0.84 -7.03 -12.83
CA GLY A 85 -0.22 -6.19 -12.29
C GLY A 85 0.32 -4.88 -11.73
N GLY A 86 1.28 -4.94 -10.82
CA GLY A 86 1.84 -3.77 -10.15
C GLY A 86 2.52 -2.81 -11.11
N THR A 87 3.56 -3.27 -11.81
CA THR A 87 4.27 -2.44 -12.80
C THR A 87 3.36 -2.05 -13.97
N GLY A 88 2.52 -2.96 -14.46
CA GLY A 88 1.55 -2.67 -15.52
C GLY A 88 0.54 -1.59 -15.12
N GLY A 89 0.03 -1.64 -13.89
CA GLY A 89 -0.89 -0.63 -13.34
C GLY A 89 -0.25 0.74 -13.23
N MET A 90 1.03 0.82 -12.85
CA MET A 90 1.77 2.09 -12.86
C MET A 90 1.97 2.63 -14.28
N LEU A 91 2.32 1.78 -15.24
CA LEU A 91 2.46 2.18 -16.64
C LEU A 91 1.14 2.69 -17.24
N ALA A 92 0.01 2.17 -16.79
CA ALA A 92 -1.31 2.62 -17.22
C ALA A 92 -1.63 4.08 -16.82
N LEU A 93 -0.86 4.69 -15.90
CA LEU A 93 -0.98 6.11 -15.58
C LEU A 93 -0.25 7.03 -16.58
N LEU A 94 0.72 6.53 -17.36
CA LEU A 94 1.47 7.37 -18.31
C LEU A 94 0.58 8.10 -19.33
N PRO A 95 -0.46 7.47 -19.92
CA PRO A 95 -1.38 8.19 -20.81
C PRO A 95 -2.10 9.34 -20.11
N ILE A 96 -2.44 9.20 -18.81
CA ILE A 96 -3.09 10.26 -18.05
C ILE A 96 -2.18 11.50 -17.96
N CYS A 97 -0.88 11.30 -17.76
CA CYS A 97 0.10 12.40 -17.75
C CYS A 97 0.19 13.17 -19.07
N VAL A 98 -0.18 12.54 -20.20
CA VAL A 98 -0.20 13.19 -21.53
C VAL A 98 -1.54 13.86 -21.81
N LEU A 99 -2.63 13.31 -21.28
CA LEU A 99 -4.00 13.74 -21.60
C LEU A 99 -4.55 14.79 -20.62
N VAL A 100 -3.92 14.97 -19.46
CA VAL A 100 -4.39 15.87 -18.41
C VAL A 100 -3.37 16.98 -18.18
N ASP A 101 -3.79 18.20 -18.46
CA ASP A 101 -3.03 19.42 -18.18
C ASP A 101 -3.33 19.98 -16.77
N ALA A 102 -2.59 21.02 -16.38
CA ALA A 102 -2.73 21.66 -15.08
C ALA A 102 -4.13 22.27 -14.87
N GLU A 103 -4.73 22.86 -15.91
CA GLU A 103 -6.06 23.48 -15.81
C GLU A 103 -7.13 22.43 -15.49
N ARG A 104 -7.07 21.27 -16.13
CA ARG A 104 -7.96 20.13 -15.84
C ARG A 104 -7.76 19.58 -14.44
N LEU A 105 -6.52 19.46 -13.96
CA LEU A 105 -6.26 19.03 -12.59
C LEU A 105 -6.86 20.00 -11.57
N VAL A 106 -6.68 21.30 -11.76
CA VAL A 106 -7.25 22.34 -10.89
C VAL A 106 -8.79 22.32 -10.96
N ALA A 107 -9.37 22.13 -12.15
CA ALA A 107 -10.82 22.01 -12.31
C ALA A 107 -11.40 20.79 -11.58
N MET A 108 -10.68 19.67 -11.52
CA MET A 108 -11.14 18.43 -10.87
C MET A 108 -10.91 18.41 -9.36
N PHE A 109 -9.79 18.93 -8.88
CA PHE A 109 -9.32 18.75 -7.49
C PHE A 109 -9.16 20.04 -6.71
N GLY A 110 -9.49 21.19 -7.33
CA GLY A 110 -9.24 22.52 -6.79
C GLY A 110 -7.78 22.94 -6.92
N GLN A 111 -7.52 24.22 -6.66
CA GLN A 111 -6.15 24.71 -6.52
C GLN A 111 -5.55 24.16 -5.22
N ARG A 112 -4.32 23.67 -5.31
CA ARG A 112 -3.60 23.03 -4.22
C ARG A 112 -2.16 23.51 -4.13
N ASP A 113 -1.56 23.36 -2.96
CA ASP A 113 -0.15 23.66 -2.76
C ASP A 113 0.75 22.65 -3.50
N PRO A 114 1.98 23.02 -3.91
CA PRO A 114 2.87 22.12 -4.63
C PRO A 114 3.12 20.78 -3.92
N VAL A 115 3.20 20.78 -2.59
CA VAL A 115 3.39 19.56 -1.80
C VAL A 115 2.18 18.62 -1.88
N GLU A 116 0.96 19.17 -1.95
CA GLU A 116 -0.28 18.40 -2.05
C GLU A 116 -0.43 17.77 -3.44
N TRP A 117 0.02 18.46 -4.50
CA TRP A 117 0.09 17.88 -5.85
C TRP A 117 1.05 16.70 -5.92
N VAL A 118 2.23 16.84 -5.30
CA VAL A 118 3.21 15.75 -5.21
C VAL A 118 2.62 14.56 -4.43
N ALA A 119 1.98 14.82 -3.28
CA ALA A 119 1.33 13.79 -2.49
C ALA A 119 0.22 13.06 -3.28
N LEU A 120 -0.62 13.80 -4.01
CA LEU A 120 -1.66 13.24 -4.87
C LEU A 120 -1.07 12.33 -5.96
N GLY A 121 0.06 12.72 -6.55
CA GLY A 121 0.79 11.90 -7.52
C GLY A 121 1.28 10.57 -6.91
N PHE A 122 1.92 10.61 -5.74
CA PHE A 122 2.36 9.41 -5.02
C PHE A 122 1.19 8.48 -4.66
N VAL A 123 0.10 9.03 -4.12
CA VAL A 123 -1.09 8.25 -3.76
C VAL A 123 -1.71 7.62 -5.01
N SER A 124 -1.78 8.34 -6.13
CA SER A 124 -2.31 7.84 -7.40
C SER A 124 -1.46 6.69 -7.95
N LEU A 125 -0.13 6.84 -7.93
CA LEU A 125 0.82 5.80 -8.35
C LEU A 125 0.68 4.52 -7.50
N ILE A 126 0.69 4.64 -6.17
CA ILE A 126 0.54 3.51 -5.26
C ILE A 126 -0.83 2.84 -5.47
N THR A 127 -1.89 3.63 -5.64
CA THR A 127 -3.25 3.12 -5.87
C THR A 127 -3.33 2.31 -7.17
N ALA A 128 -2.81 2.86 -8.28
CA ALA A 128 -2.80 2.15 -9.56
C ALA A 128 -1.97 0.86 -9.49
N GLN A 129 -0.81 0.91 -8.82
CA GLN A 129 0.03 -0.26 -8.58
C GLN A 129 -0.73 -1.34 -7.79
N LEU A 130 -1.36 -0.98 -6.68
CA LEU A 130 -2.08 -1.93 -5.82
C LEU A 130 -3.33 -2.50 -6.50
N LEU A 131 -4.05 -1.70 -7.28
CA LEU A 131 -5.19 -2.18 -8.07
C LEU A 131 -4.75 -3.17 -9.15
N GLY A 132 -3.74 -2.81 -9.93
CA GLY A 132 -3.19 -3.71 -10.96
C GLY A 132 -2.66 -5.00 -10.34
N TYR A 133 -1.88 -4.89 -9.27
CA TYR A 133 -1.40 -6.02 -8.48
C TYR A 133 -2.57 -6.91 -8.01
N GLY A 134 -3.60 -6.32 -7.39
CA GLY A 134 -4.74 -7.04 -6.83
C GLY A 134 -5.56 -7.78 -7.88
N LEU A 135 -5.78 -7.16 -9.04
CA LEU A 135 -6.50 -7.78 -10.16
C LEU A 135 -5.76 -9.00 -10.70
N VAL A 136 -4.46 -8.87 -10.96
CA VAL A 136 -3.65 -9.98 -11.48
C VAL A 136 -3.48 -11.08 -10.43
N TRP A 137 -3.29 -10.71 -9.16
CA TRP A 137 -3.21 -11.65 -8.06
C TRP A 137 -4.52 -12.46 -7.91
N ALA A 138 -5.68 -11.80 -7.96
CA ALA A 138 -6.97 -12.48 -7.92
C ALA A 138 -7.16 -13.40 -9.13
N GLY A 139 -6.81 -12.94 -10.33
CA GLY A 139 -6.87 -13.74 -11.56
C GLY A 139 -5.99 -14.98 -11.51
N TRP A 140 -4.79 -14.88 -10.91
CA TRP A 140 -3.89 -16.02 -10.71
C TRP A 140 -4.56 -17.14 -9.91
N TRP A 141 -5.20 -16.81 -8.79
CA TRP A 141 -5.91 -17.79 -7.97
C TRP A 141 -7.16 -18.35 -8.63
N LEU A 142 -7.90 -17.53 -9.37
CA LEU A 142 -9.06 -18.00 -10.13
C LEU A 142 -8.67 -19.03 -11.20
N ARG A 143 -7.49 -18.92 -11.80
CA ARG A 143 -6.96 -19.88 -12.77
C ARG A 143 -6.49 -21.19 -12.14
N GLN A 144 -6.12 -21.18 -10.86
CA GLN A 144 -5.61 -22.35 -10.14
C GLN A 144 -6.69 -23.13 -9.38
N ARG A 145 -7.94 -22.69 -9.47
CA ARG A 145 -9.13 -23.43 -9.04
C ARG A 145 -9.59 -24.38 -10.13
#